data_AF-A0A258F704-F1
#
_entry.id   AF-A0A258F704-F1
#
_cell.length_a   1.000
_cell.length_b   1.000
_cell.length_c   1.000
_cell.angle_alpha   90.00
_cell.angle_beta   90.00
_cell.angle_gamma   90.00
#
_symmetry.space_group_name_H-M   'P 1'
#
loop_
_entity.id
_entity.type
_entity.pdbx_description
1 polymer ?
#
loop_
_entity_poly.entity_id
_entity_poly.type
_entity_poly.pdbx_seq_one_letter_code
_entity_poly.pdbx_strand_id
1 'polypeptide(L)'
;MLTTNPFNALTAFVSPEFMQGYMVLLMLAVLVGTGFDLLHDRSRRISHALMFYGFVLYLITTLVMVFGYPAELHPPVLLPLLWNVGVLLALIGGYWFFFLLRVNVMHDGQPPWRLVRADLFIVTLLGSLTFALLFAWAAMVGSATATQVFASLYLLFTTLLCVSVPWSKFAHMFYKPVVAFQKRLEEADGSSSLPTPTTPRGERCPHSHT
;
A
#
# COMPACT_ATOMS: atom_id res chain seq x y z
N MET A 1 3.83 8.98 -22.82
CA MET A 1 3.30 8.76 -21.46
C MET A 1 2.02 9.53 -21.30
N LEU A 2 2.04 10.86 -21.50
CA LEU A 2 0.88 11.69 -21.18
C LEU A 2 -0.32 11.49 -22.12
N THR A 3 -0.10 10.89 -23.29
CA THR A 3 -1.13 10.62 -24.30
C THR A 3 -1.11 9.17 -24.80
N THR A 4 -0.20 8.33 -24.30
CA THR A 4 0.01 6.96 -24.79
C THR A 4 -0.17 5.92 -23.69
N ASN A 5 -0.87 4.82 -23.97
CA ASN A 5 -1.08 3.72 -23.02
C ASN A 5 0.17 2.82 -22.93
N PRO A 6 0.91 2.80 -21.81
CA PRO A 6 2.10 1.96 -21.69
C PRO A 6 1.74 0.47 -21.62
N PHE A 7 0.53 0.11 -21.16
CA PHE A 7 0.11 -1.28 -20.95
C PHE A 7 -0.21 -2.04 -22.24
N ASN A 8 -0.33 -1.35 -23.38
CA ASN A 8 -0.46 -1.99 -24.68
C ASN A 8 0.69 -2.99 -24.94
N ALA A 9 1.92 -2.61 -24.56
CA ALA A 9 3.11 -3.47 -24.71
C ALA A 9 3.09 -4.73 -23.83
N LEU A 10 2.29 -4.77 -22.76
CA LEU A 10 2.22 -5.90 -21.82
C LEU A 10 1.22 -6.99 -22.26
N THR A 11 0.29 -6.66 -23.17
CA THR A 11 -0.68 -7.62 -23.72
C THR A 11 -0.02 -8.74 -24.54
N ALA A 12 1.24 -8.54 -24.97
CA ALA A 12 2.01 -9.52 -25.72
C ALA A 12 2.63 -10.65 -24.86
N PHE A 13 2.62 -10.55 -23.52
CA PHE A 13 3.45 -11.41 -22.66
C PHE A 13 2.71 -12.12 -21.52
N VAL A 14 1.51 -11.68 -21.13
CA VAL A 14 0.78 -12.26 -19.98
C VAL A 14 -0.70 -12.41 -20.33
N SER A 15 -1.27 -13.60 -20.11
CA SER A 15 -2.68 -13.86 -20.44
C SER A 15 -3.61 -13.06 -19.50
N PRO A 16 -4.70 -12.45 -20.04
CA PRO A 16 -5.60 -11.59 -19.26
C PRO A 16 -6.20 -12.24 -18.01
N GLU A 17 -6.36 -13.57 -18.01
CA GLU A 17 -7.02 -14.35 -16.97
C GLU A 17 -6.20 -14.47 -15.68
N PHE A 18 -4.86 -14.56 -15.79
CA PHE A 18 -3.98 -14.67 -14.62
C PHE A 18 -3.81 -13.34 -13.87
N MET A 19 -3.89 -12.20 -14.57
CA MET A 19 -3.85 -10.87 -13.94
C MET A 19 -5.14 -10.56 -13.16
N GLN A 20 -6.28 -11.11 -13.55
CA GLN A 20 -7.57 -10.85 -12.89
C GLN A 20 -7.62 -11.34 -11.44
N GLY A 21 -7.12 -12.54 -11.14
CA GLY A 21 -7.18 -13.12 -9.80
C GLY A 21 -6.34 -12.37 -8.75
N TYR A 22 -5.17 -11.89 -9.18
CA TYR A 22 -4.23 -11.17 -8.31
C TYR A 22 -4.72 -9.77 -7.93
N MET A 23 -5.39 -9.10 -8.86
CA MET A 23 -5.80 -7.69 -8.71
C MET A 23 -7.09 -7.53 -7.89
N VAL A 24 -7.97 -8.54 -7.84
CA VAL A 24 -9.16 -8.54 -6.96
C VAL A 24 -8.76 -8.58 -5.49
N LEU A 25 -7.70 -9.33 -5.15
CA LEU A 25 -7.15 -9.39 -3.80
C LEU A 25 -6.57 -8.02 -3.37
N LEU A 26 -5.96 -7.29 -4.31
CA LEU A 26 -5.47 -5.93 -4.11
C LEU A 26 -6.59 -4.91 -3.92
N MET A 27 -7.71 -5.03 -4.66
CA MET A 27 -8.85 -4.12 -4.59
C MET A 27 -9.54 -4.11 -3.22
N LEU A 28 -9.66 -5.30 -2.60
CA LEU A 28 -10.20 -5.45 -1.24
C LEU A 28 -9.29 -4.83 -0.18
N ALA A 29 -7.97 -4.90 -0.37
CA ALA A 29 -7.02 -4.20 0.49
C ALA A 29 -7.16 -2.67 0.34
N VAL A 30 -7.32 -2.16 -0.87
CA VAL A 30 -7.39 -0.70 -1.14
C VAL A 30 -8.60 -0.03 -0.50
N LEU A 31 -9.77 -0.66 -0.52
CA LEU A 31 -11.01 -0.08 0.00
C LEU A 31 -10.97 0.17 1.52
N VAL A 32 -10.37 -0.73 2.28
CA VAL A 32 -10.25 -0.57 3.75
C VAL A 32 -9.11 0.37 4.12
N GLY A 33 -8.09 0.48 3.28
CA GLY A 33 -7.02 1.46 3.39
C GLY A 33 -7.48 2.92 3.31
N THR A 34 -8.61 3.16 2.64
CA THR A 34 -9.11 4.49 2.28
C THR A 34 -9.77 5.22 3.47
N GLY A 35 -10.03 4.54 4.58
CA GLY A 35 -10.86 5.07 5.67
C GLY A 35 -10.17 5.82 6.83
N PHE A 36 -8.84 5.89 6.94
CA PHE A 36 -8.24 6.14 8.27
C PHE A 36 -7.32 7.36 8.45
N ASP A 37 -6.93 8.08 7.40
CA ASP A 37 -5.72 8.92 7.50
C ASP A 37 -5.95 10.40 7.92
N LEU A 38 -6.56 10.64 9.09
CA LEU A 38 -6.87 12.00 9.56
C LEU A 38 -6.34 12.41 10.93
N LEU A 39 -5.37 11.70 11.52
CA LEU A 39 -4.88 12.05 12.88
C LEU A 39 -3.35 11.91 13.02
N HIS A 40 -2.58 12.97 12.72
CA HIS A 40 -1.33 13.45 13.39
C HIS A 40 -0.48 14.38 12.51
N ASP A 41 0.25 15.35 13.10
CA ASP A 41 1.31 16.25 12.56
C ASP A 41 1.30 16.71 11.08
N ARG A 42 1.27 18.03 10.83
CA ARG A 42 0.92 18.68 9.54
C ARG A 42 1.76 18.18 8.35
N SER A 43 3.08 18.08 8.49
CA SER A 43 3.97 17.64 7.40
C SER A 43 3.79 16.15 7.08
N ARG A 44 3.57 15.33 8.11
CA ARG A 44 3.31 13.89 7.94
C ARG A 44 1.97 13.65 7.24
N ARG A 45 0.94 14.44 7.55
CA ARG A 45 -0.37 14.35 6.85
C ARG A 45 -0.24 14.65 5.37
N ILE A 46 0.46 15.72 4.99
CA ILE A 46 0.56 16.12 3.58
C ILE A 46 1.28 15.03 2.79
N SER A 47 2.42 14.56 3.30
CA SER A 47 3.17 13.48 2.66
C SER A 47 2.35 12.18 2.54
N HIS A 48 1.60 11.80 3.58
CA HIS A 48 0.72 10.64 3.52
C HIS A 48 -0.46 10.84 2.56
N ALA A 49 -1.09 12.02 2.56
CA ALA A 49 -2.18 12.34 1.64
C ALA A 49 -1.71 12.29 0.18
N LEU A 50 -0.54 12.89 -0.14
CA LEU A 50 0.06 12.80 -1.48
C LEU A 50 0.32 11.34 -1.87
N MET A 51 0.88 10.56 -0.96
CA MET A 51 1.15 9.14 -1.18
C MET A 51 -0.14 8.33 -1.41
N PHE A 52 -1.14 8.53 -0.56
CA PHE A 52 -2.40 7.81 -0.56
C PHE A 52 -3.25 8.17 -1.79
N TYR A 53 -3.55 9.45 -2.00
CA TYR A 53 -4.36 9.89 -3.14
C TYR A 53 -3.63 9.69 -4.47
N GLY A 54 -2.30 9.87 -4.49
CA GLY A 54 -1.47 9.55 -5.65
C GLY A 54 -1.56 8.08 -6.02
N PHE A 55 -1.41 7.18 -5.04
CA PHE A 55 -1.51 5.74 -5.25
C PHE A 55 -2.90 5.31 -5.73
N VAL A 56 -3.97 5.84 -5.12
CA VAL A 56 -5.35 5.54 -5.53
C VAL A 56 -5.61 6.00 -6.96
N LEU A 57 -5.20 7.23 -7.31
CA LEU A 57 -5.36 7.75 -8.66
C LEU A 57 -4.59 6.92 -9.68
N TYR A 58 -3.33 6.58 -9.38
CA TYR A 58 -2.49 5.70 -10.19
C TYR A 58 -3.13 4.31 -10.37
N LEU A 59 -3.65 3.72 -9.29
CA LEU A 59 -4.27 2.40 -9.33
C LEU A 59 -5.52 2.42 -10.22
N ILE A 60 -6.46 3.35 -9.99
CA ILE A 60 -7.70 3.43 -10.76
C ILE A 60 -7.41 3.63 -12.25
N THR A 61 -6.52 4.56 -12.58
CA THR A 61 -6.16 4.82 -13.99
C THR A 61 -5.43 3.64 -14.63
N THR A 62 -4.58 2.92 -13.87
CA THR A 62 -3.97 1.66 -14.32
C THR A 62 -5.05 0.63 -14.65
N LEU A 63 -6.02 0.44 -13.76
CA LEU A 63 -7.12 -0.52 -13.99
C LEU A 63 -7.93 -0.15 -15.23
N VAL A 64 -8.31 1.12 -15.39
CA VAL A 64 -9.08 1.57 -16.56
C VAL A 64 -8.29 1.38 -17.86
N MET A 65 -6.99 1.70 -17.87
CA MET A 65 -6.17 1.54 -19.09
C MET A 65 -5.86 0.08 -19.40
N VAL A 66 -5.71 -0.77 -18.39
CA VAL A 66 -5.46 -2.21 -18.58
C VAL A 66 -6.73 -2.93 -19.03
N PHE A 67 -7.90 -2.62 -18.46
CA PHE A 67 -9.13 -3.37 -18.74
C PHE A 67 -10.03 -2.71 -19.78
N GLY A 68 -10.09 -1.37 -19.81
CA GLY A 68 -10.95 -0.63 -20.74
C GLY A 68 -10.29 -0.33 -22.07
N TYR A 69 -8.96 -0.23 -22.10
CA TYR A 69 -8.20 0.19 -23.30
C TYR A 69 -6.94 -0.67 -23.56
N PRO A 70 -6.98 -2.01 -23.41
CA PRO A 70 -5.78 -2.86 -23.39
C PRO A 70 -4.90 -2.77 -24.65
N ALA A 71 -5.51 -2.69 -25.84
CA ALA A 71 -4.78 -2.65 -27.11
C ALA A 71 -4.77 -1.24 -27.74
N GLU A 72 -5.36 -0.25 -27.08
CA GLU A 72 -5.48 1.09 -27.62
C GLU A 72 -4.26 1.93 -27.24
N LEU A 73 -3.49 2.34 -28.25
CA LEU A 73 -2.32 3.20 -28.04
C LEU A 73 -2.72 4.59 -27.51
N HIS A 74 -3.88 5.12 -27.91
CA HIS A 74 -4.35 6.47 -27.60
C HIS A 74 -5.72 6.45 -26.90
N PRO A 75 -5.80 6.01 -25.63
CA PRO A 75 -7.03 6.12 -24.84
C PRO A 75 -7.36 7.61 -24.57
N PRO A 76 -8.56 7.91 -24.01
CA PRO A 76 -8.90 9.27 -23.59
C PRO A 76 -7.76 9.93 -22.81
N VAL A 77 -7.28 11.09 -23.29
CA VAL A 77 -6.04 11.76 -22.82
C VAL A 77 -6.00 11.98 -21.30
N LEU A 78 -7.17 12.11 -20.67
CA LEU A 78 -7.27 12.25 -19.23
C LEU A 78 -6.71 11.03 -18.47
N LEU A 79 -6.80 9.81 -19.03
CA LEU A 79 -6.37 8.59 -18.35
C LEU A 79 -4.84 8.50 -18.22
N PRO A 80 -4.02 8.61 -19.29
CA PRO A 80 -2.57 8.60 -19.12
C PRO A 80 -2.08 9.83 -18.37
N LEU A 81 -2.75 10.99 -18.49
CA LEU A 81 -2.43 12.19 -17.71
C LEU A 81 -2.62 11.94 -16.20
N LEU A 82 -3.81 11.52 -15.78
CA LEU A 82 -4.11 11.24 -14.38
C LEU A 82 -3.23 10.13 -13.81
N TRP A 83 -2.88 9.14 -14.64
CA TRP A 83 -1.92 8.10 -14.26
C TRP A 83 -0.55 8.70 -13.90
N ASN A 84 0.00 9.55 -14.77
CA ASN A 84 1.29 10.22 -14.50
C ASN A 84 1.21 11.14 -13.27
N VAL A 85 0.11 11.89 -13.12
CA VAL A 85 -0.12 12.73 -11.93
C VAL A 85 -0.17 11.85 -10.67
N GLY A 86 -0.90 10.74 -10.69
CA GLY A 86 -0.98 9.81 -9.56
C GLY A 86 0.39 9.25 -9.16
N VAL A 87 1.18 8.82 -10.14
CA VAL A 87 2.55 8.32 -9.89
C VAL A 87 3.43 9.42 -9.29
N LEU A 88 3.39 10.65 -9.81
CA LEU A 88 4.20 11.76 -9.29
C LEU A 88 3.81 12.15 -7.87
N LEU A 89 2.51 12.28 -7.58
CA LEU A 89 2.01 12.55 -6.23
C LEU A 89 2.47 11.47 -5.26
N ALA A 90 2.38 10.21 -5.67
CA ALA A 90 2.78 9.08 -4.85
C ALA A 90 4.30 9.04 -4.59
N LEU A 91 5.13 9.31 -5.61
CA LEU A 91 6.59 9.39 -5.46
C LEU A 91 7.00 10.59 -4.59
N ILE A 92 6.43 11.77 -4.80
CA ILE A 92 6.73 12.96 -3.99
C ILE A 92 6.36 12.70 -2.53
N GLY A 93 5.14 12.24 -2.27
CA GLY A 93 4.68 11.91 -0.93
C GLY A 93 5.53 10.81 -0.28
N GLY A 94 5.80 9.73 -1.01
CA GLY A 94 6.52 8.57 -0.51
C GLY A 94 8.01 8.83 -0.24
N TYR A 95 8.72 9.54 -1.13
CA TYR A 95 10.12 9.89 -0.90
C TYR A 95 10.27 10.91 0.23
N TRP A 96 9.37 11.89 0.30
CA TRP A 96 9.34 12.83 1.42
C TRP A 96 9.15 12.09 2.75
N PHE A 97 8.20 11.14 2.80
CA PHE A 97 8.02 10.29 3.97
C PHE A 97 9.27 9.48 4.30
N PHE A 98 9.81 8.77 3.30
CA PHE A 98 10.88 7.80 3.48
C PHE A 98 12.19 8.43 3.94
N PHE A 99 12.58 9.58 3.37
CA PHE A 99 13.85 10.22 3.71
C PHE A 99 13.78 11.16 4.90
N LEU A 100 12.65 11.83 5.14
CA LEU A 100 12.58 12.93 6.11
C LEU A 100 11.62 12.69 7.27
N LEU A 101 10.54 11.92 7.08
CA LEU A 101 9.44 11.83 8.07
C LEU A 101 9.34 10.46 8.75
N ARG A 102 10.16 9.47 8.35
CA ARG A 102 10.27 8.22 9.10
C ARG A 102 10.74 8.54 10.51
N VAL A 103 10.00 8.02 11.49
CA VAL A 103 10.28 8.20 12.93
C VAL A 103 11.73 7.87 13.24
N ASN A 104 12.25 6.77 12.68
CA ASN A 104 13.65 6.35 12.85
C ASN A 104 14.65 7.44 12.41
N VAL A 105 14.33 8.21 11.37
CA VAL A 105 15.21 9.26 10.85
C VAL A 105 15.01 10.57 11.60
N MET A 106 13.76 11.01 11.74
CA MET A 106 13.43 12.33 12.29
C MET A 106 13.57 12.41 13.82
N HIS A 107 13.20 11.34 14.53
CA HIS A 107 13.24 11.31 16.00
C HIS A 107 14.41 10.49 16.53
N ASP A 108 14.69 9.31 15.96
CA ASP A 108 15.74 8.42 16.47
C ASP A 108 17.13 8.70 15.85
N GLY A 109 17.24 9.63 14.90
CA GLY A 109 18.50 10.04 14.26
C GLY A 109 19.20 8.94 13.46
N GLN A 110 18.51 7.86 13.13
CA GLN A 110 19.06 6.74 12.36
C GLN A 110 19.26 7.14 10.89
N PRO A 111 20.26 6.58 10.20
CA PRO A 111 20.45 6.86 8.78
C PRO A 111 19.26 6.35 7.96
N PRO A 112 18.84 7.07 6.89
CA PRO A 112 17.70 6.68 6.06
C PRO A 112 17.93 5.36 5.31
N TRP A 113 19.16 4.86 5.25
CA TRP A 113 19.51 3.60 4.61
C TRP A 113 19.21 2.37 5.49
N ARG A 114 18.89 2.57 6.78
CA ARG A 114 18.56 1.48 7.70
C ARG A 114 17.14 0.99 7.47
N LEU A 115 17.01 -0.04 6.65
CA LEU A 115 15.74 -0.69 6.34
C LEU A 115 15.37 -1.72 7.42
N VAL A 116 14.14 -1.64 7.91
CA VAL A 116 13.53 -2.68 8.74
C VAL A 116 12.40 -3.37 7.98
N ARG A 117 11.93 -4.53 8.45
CA ARG A 117 10.83 -5.27 7.79
C ARG A 117 9.58 -4.43 7.57
N ALA A 118 9.28 -3.50 8.48
CA ALA A 118 8.14 -2.59 8.36
C ALA A 118 8.28 -1.59 7.19
N ASP A 119 9.50 -1.36 6.68
CA ASP A 119 9.77 -0.46 5.56
C ASP A 119 9.63 -1.15 4.19
N LEU A 120 9.49 -2.48 4.15
CA LEU A 120 9.39 -3.23 2.88
C LEU A 120 8.24 -2.74 2.01
N PHE A 121 7.11 -2.36 2.61
CA PHE A 121 5.96 -1.84 1.88
C PHE A 121 6.25 -0.52 1.16
N ILE A 122 6.85 0.46 1.84
CA ILE A 122 7.14 1.75 1.22
C ILE A 122 8.25 1.62 0.18
N VAL A 123 9.27 0.78 0.42
CA VAL A 123 10.37 0.57 -0.53
C VAL A 123 9.85 -0.10 -1.82
N THR A 124 9.00 -1.12 -1.67
CA THR A 124 8.45 -1.83 -2.83
C THR A 124 7.44 -0.97 -3.59
N LEU A 125 6.67 -0.12 -2.89
CA LEU A 125 5.80 0.90 -3.50
C LEU A 125 6.60 1.90 -4.35
N LEU A 126 7.64 2.51 -3.76
CA LEU A 126 8.49 3.48 -4.45
C LEU A 126 9.22 2.86 -5.65
N GLY A 127 9.72 1.63 -5.48
CA GLY A 127 10.34 0.88 -6.58
C GLY A 127 9.35 0.61 -7.71
N SER A 128 8.14 0.14 -7.40
CA SER A 128 7.08 -0.13 -8.38
C SER A 128 6.74 1.11 -9.20
N LEU A 129 6.48 2.23 -8.53
CA LEU A 129 6.13 3.50 -9.19
C LEU A 129 7.28 4.05 -10.05
N THR A 130 8.52 3.91 -9.59
CA THR A 130 9.70 4.33 -10.35
C THR A 130 9.87 3.49 -11.61
N PHE A 131 9.79 2.16 -11.49
CA PHE A 131 9.89 1.29 -12.65
C PHE A 131 8.68 1.41 -13.59
N ALA A 132 7.50 1.79 -13.10
CA ALA A 132 6.36 2.12 -13.96
C ALA A 132 6.67 3.32 -14.88
N LEU A 133 7.30 4.39 -14.36
CA LEU A 133 7.73 5.53 -15.19
C LEU A 133 8.83 5.12 -16.17
N LEU A 134 9.84 4.37 -15.72
CA LEU A 134 10.93 3.91 -16.59
C LEU A 134 10.41 3.01 -17.71
N PHE A 135 9.46 2.13 -17.40
CA PHE A 135 8.73 1.31 -18.36
C PHE A 135 8.00 2.18 -19.40
N ALA A 136 7.17 3.12 -18.94
CA ALA A 136 6.44 4.01 -19.84
C ALA A 136 7.38 4.89 -20.68
N TRP A 137 8.58 5.20 -20.16
CA TRP A 137 9.58 5.98 -20.86
C TRP A 137 10.25 5.16 -21.96
N ALA A 138 10.70 3.96 -21.62
CA ALA A 138 11.31 3.04 -22.58
C ALA A 138 10.34 2.68 -23.72
N ALA A 139 9.05 2.49 -23.39
CA ALA A 139 8.01 2.24 -24.38
C ALA A 139 7.83 3.42 -25.35
N MET A 140 7.84 4.66 -24.85
CA MET A 140 7.79 5.85 -25.71
C MET A 140 9.01 5.99 -26.62
N VAL A 141 10.20 5.71 -26.10
CA VAL A 141 11.45 5.82 -26.85
C VAL A 141 11.58 4.70 -27.89
N GLY A 142 10.76 3.65 -27.80
CA GLY A 142 10.73 2.54 -28.74
C GLY A 142 11.82 1.49 -28.51
N SER A 143 12.46 1.48 -27.33
CA SER A 143 13.48 0.48 -26.99
C SER A 143 12.82 -0.79 -26.46
N ALA A 144 12.74 -1.84 -27.29
CA ALA A 144 12.12 -3.12 -26.93
C ALA A 144 12.77 -3.75 -25.69
N THR A 145 14.11 -3.82 -25.65
CA THR A 145 14.86 -4.42 -24.53
C THR A 145 14.63 -3.65 -23.23
N ALA A 146 14.73 -2.32 -23.25
CA ALA A 146 14.52 -1.50 -22.06
C ALA A 146 13.06 -1.60 -21.57
N THR A 147 12.11 -1.63 -22.50
CA THR A 147 10.68 -1.80 -22.20
C THR A 147 10.45 -3.13 -21.47
N GLN A 148 11.01 -4.23 -21.97
CA GLN A 148 10.88 -5.54 -21.36
C GLN A 148 11.52 -5.61 -19.98
N VAL A 149 12.73 -5.07 -19.82
CA VAL A 149 13.45 -5.05 -18.54
C VAL A 149 12.68 -4.24 -17.49
N PHE A 150 12.29 -3.01 -17.82
CA PHE A 150 11.59 -2.16 -16.85
C PHE A 150 10.17 -2.63 -16.58
N ALA A 151 9.47 -3.21 -17.56
CA ALA A 151 8.19 -3.88 -17.33
C ALA A 151 8.32 -5.05 -16.36
N SER A 152 9.37 -5.87 -16.51
CA SER A 152 9.63 -7.02 -15.62
C SER A 152 9.93 -6.57 -14.20
N LEU A 153 10.76 -5.53 -14.05
CA LEU A 153 11.06 -4.94 -12.74
C LEU A 153 9.82 -4.29 -12.12
N TYR A 154 9.02 -3.59 -12.91
CA TYR A 154 7.73 -3.05 -12.48
C TYR A 154 6.81 -4.15 -11.93
N LEU A 155 6.64 -5.26 -12.66
CA LEU A 155 5.82 -6.39 -12.22
C LEU A 155 6.40 -7.08 -10.98
N LEU A 156 7.73 -7.25 -10.90
CA LEU A 156 8.40 -7.80 -9.72
C LEU A 156 8.13 -6.92 -8.49
N PHE A 157 8.35 -5.62 -8.58
CA PHE A 157 8.12 -4.70 -7.47
C PHE A 157 6.64 -4.58 -7.10
N THR A 158 5.73 -4.60 -8.08
CA THR A 158 4.28 -4.68 -7.83
C THR A 158 3.94 -5.97 -7.08
N THR A 159 4.61 -7.07 -7.42
CA THR A 159 4.41 -8.35 -6.74
C THR A 159 4.86 -8.27 -5.28
N LEU A 160 6.09 -7.78 -5.07
CA LEU A 160 6.66 -7.58 -3.74
C LEU A 160 5.84 -6.61 -2.89
N LEU A 161 5.26 -5.57 -3.51
CA LEU A 161 4.37 -4.62 -2.83
C LEU A 161 3.19 -5.34 -2.18
N CYS A 162 2.54 -6.24 -2.90
CA CYS A 162 1.36 -6.94 -2.38
C CYS A 162 1.76 -7.98 -1.33
N VAL A 163 2.86 -8.69 -1.56
CA VAL A 163 3.44 -9.61 -0.58
C VAL A 163 3.78 -8.86 0.71
N SER A 164 4.27 -7.62 0.62
CA SER A 164 4.67 -6.84 1.80
C SER A 164 3.50 -6.30 2.64
N VAL A 165 2.26 -6.36 2.13
CA VAL A 165 1.06 -5.80 2.80
C VAL A 165 0.89 -6.32 4.23
N PRO A 166 0.97 -7.62 4.55
CA PRO A 166 0.75 -8.11 5.92
C PRO A 166 1.73 -7.55 6.96
N TRP A 167 2.95 -7.19 6.53
CA TRP A 167 4.00 -6.62 7.40
C TRP A 167 4.00 -5.10 7.42
N SER A 168 3.05 -4.47 6.72
CA SER A 168 3.00 -3.03 6.59
C SER A 168 2.20 -2.38 7.71
N LYS A 169 2.41 -1.07 7.85
CA LYS A 169 1.53 -0.22 8.66
C LYS A 169 0.11 -0.14 8.11
N PHE A 170 -0.09 -0.48 6.84
CA PHE A 170 -1.41 -0.53 6.24
C PHE A 170 -2.25 -1.67 6.82
N ALA A 171 -1.67 -2.85 7.08
CA ALA A 171 -2.42 -3.99 7.62
C ALA A 171 -3.03 -3.72 9.01
N HIS A 172 -2.33 -2.99 9.89
CA HIS A 172 -2.87 -2.70 11.22
C HIS A 172 -4.08 -1.75 11.21
N MET A 173 -4.32 -1.02 10.13
CA MET A 173 -5.55 -0.23 9.97
C MET A 173 -6.80 -1.08 9.81
N PHE A 174 -6.67 -2.34 9.34
CA PHE A 174 -7.79 -3.27 9.20
C PHE A 174 -8.06 -4.01 10.50
N TYR A 175 -6.98 -4.45 11.16
CA TYR A 175 -7.10 -5.22 12.39
C TYR A 175 -7.62 -4.38 13.55
N LYS A 176 -7.28 -3.08 13.64
CA LYS A 176 -7.71 -2.23 14.75
C LYS A 176 -9.24 -2.05 14.85
N PRO A 177 -9.96 -1.67 13.79
CA PRO A 177 -11.42 -1.59 13.82
C PRO A 177 -12.08 -2.94 14.13
N VAL A 178 -11.57 -4.04 13.55
CA VAL A 178 -12.10 -5.39 13.78
C VAL A 178 -11.95 -5.80 15.24
N VAL A 179 -10.78 -5.60 15.84
CA VAL A 179 -10.54 -5.89 17.26
C VAL A 179 -11.37 -4.98 18.16
N ALA A 180 -11.54 -3.69 17.81
CA ALA A 180 -12.40 -2.78 18.56
C ALA A 180 -13.89 -3.19 18.50
N PHE A 181 -14.33 -3.74 17.37
CA PHE A 181 -15.68 -4.28 17.21
C PHE A 181 -15.86 -5.59 17.99
N GLN A 182 -14.90 -6.52 17.89
CA GLN A 182 -14.89 -7.75 18.68
C GLN A 182 -14.98 -7.45 20.17
N LYS A 183 -14.19 -6.47 20.67
CA LYS A 183 -14.23 -6.09 22.08
C LYS A 183 -15.62 -5.60 22.51
N ARG A 184 -16.33 -4.85 21.66
CA ARG A 184 -17.70 -4.39 21.94
C ARG A 184 -18.71 -5.56 21.95
N LEU A 185 -18.52 -6.56 21.10
CA LEU A 185 -19.33 -7.79 21.11
C LEU A 185 -19.09 -8.62 22.37
N GLU A 186 -17.83 -8.81 22.75
CA GLU A 186 -17.45 -9.50 23.99
C GLU A 186 -18.05 -8.81 25.23
N GLU A 187 -17.97 -7.47 25.30
CA GLU A 187 -18.60 -6.67 26.35
C GLU A 187 -20.14 -6.81 26.38
N ALA A 188 -20.80 -6.95 25.22
CA ALA A 188 -22.25 -7.11 25.13
C ALA A 188 -22.72 -8.54 25.47
N ASP A 189 -21.97 -9.55 25.07
CA ASP A 189 -22.28 -10.97 25.28
C ASP A 189 -21.82 -11.47 26.68
N GLY A 190 -21.10 -10.63 27.43
CA GLY A 190 -20.49 -11.02 28.71
C GLY A 190 -19.41 -12.10 28.57
N SER A 191 -18.95 -12.35 27.33
CA SER A 191 -17.86 -13.27 27.03
C SER A 191 -16.52 -12.52 27.10
N SER A 192 -15.45 -13.21 27.47
CA SER A 192 -14.11 -12.63 27.49
C SER A 192 -13.16 -13.61 26.83
N SER A 193 -12.43 -13.14 25.83
CA SER A 193 -11.29 -13.87 25.26
C SER A 193 -10.06 -13.86 26.18
N LEU A 194 -10.06 -12.99 27.20
CA LEU A 194 -9.01 -12.92 28.21
C LEU A 194 -9.22 -13.99 29.30
N PRO A 195 -8.16 -14.67 29.74
CA PRO A 195 -8.24 -15.62 30.85
C PRO A 195 -8.82 -14.93 32.10
N THR A 196 -9.66 -15.66 32.83
CA THR A 196 -10.27 -15.18 34.07
C THR A 196 -9.16 -14.67 35.00
N PRO A 197 -9.26 -13.43 35.51
CA PRO A 197 -8.27 -12.91 36.45
C PRO A 197 -8.15 -13.88 37.62
N THR A 198 -6.94 -14.35 37.91
CA THR A 198 -6.70 -15.13 39.12
C THR A 198 -7.09 -14.26 40.31
N THR A 199 -8.01 -14.77 41.14
CA THR A 199 -8.38 -14.15 42.41
C THR A 199 -7.11 -13.78 43.18
N PRO A 200 -7.01 -12.57 43.77
CA PRO A 200 -5.87 -12.21 44.58
C PRO A 200 -5.74 -13.26 45.68
N ARG A 201 -4.58 -13.93 45.72
CA ARG A 201 -4.23 -14.87 46.77
C ARG A 201 -4.10 -14.09 48.07
N GLY A 202 -5.21 -13.92 48.81
CA GLY A 202 -5.24 -12.97 49.91
C GLY A 202 -6.41 -13.02 50.89
N GLU A 203 -7.50 -13.75 50.62
CA GLU A 203 -8.47 -14.05 51.69
C GLU A 203 -7.93 -15.19 52.56
N ARG A 204 -7.12 -14.80 53.56
CA ARG A 204 -6.85 -15.63 54.74
C ARG A 204 -8.20 -15.96 55.38
N CYS A 205 -8.49 -17.26 55.53
CA CYS A 205 -9.56 -17.73 56.41
C CYS A 205 -9.42 -17.10 57.81
N PRO A 206 -10.51 -16.67 58.46
CA PRO A 206 -10.42 -16.17 59.82
C PRO A 206 -10.01 -17.30 60.77
N HIS A 207 -9.04 -17.00 61.64
CA HIS A 207 -8.61 -17.90 62.71
C HIS A 207 -9.78 -18.17 63.67
N SER A 208 -10.02 -19.45 63.95
CA SER A 208 -10.93 -19.90 65.00
C SER A 208 -10.41 -19.42 66.36
N HIS A 209 -11.21 -18.64 67.07
CA HIS A 209 -10.99 -18.35 68.48
C HIS A 209 -11.43 -19.56 69.32
N THR A 210 -10.47 -20.21 69.95
CA THR A 210 -10.65 -20.97 71.20
C THR A 210 -9.72 -20.39 72.24
#